data_AF-A0A3E2CEU3-F1
#
_entry.id   AF-A0A3E2CEU3-F1
#
_cell.length_a   1.000
_cell.length_b   1.000
_cell.length_c   1.000
_cell.angle_alpha   90.00
_cell.angle_beta   90.00
_cell.angle_gamma   90.00
#
_symmetry.space_group_name_H-M   'P 1'
#
loop_
_entity.id
_entity.type
_entity.pdbx_description
1 polymer ?
#
loop_
_entity_poly.entity_id
_entity_poly.type
_entity_poly.pdbx_seq_one_letter_code
_entity_poly.pdbx_strand_id
1 'polypeptide(L)'
;MAAEQAMTSTTKVIARADEHDIKLHKASDRVNFGSICEPIDVPYLLGVQTDSFDWLIGSERWKKRVAEDEANGTHTVPHVSGLDEVFQEISPI
;
A
#
# COMPACT_ATOMS: atom_id res chain seq x y z
N MET A 1 41.09 -10.40 -21.05
CA MET A 1 40.05 -11.38 -20.71
C MET A 1 40.27 -11.73 -19.24
N ALA A 2 39.78 -10.92 -18.29
CA ALA A 2 38.53 -11.14 -17.53
C ALA A 2 38.95 -11.06 -16.04
N ALA A 3 38.19 -10.55 -15.07
CA ALA A 3 36.97 -9.77 -15.03
C ALA A 3 37.03 -8.99 -13.69
N GLU A 4 36.63 -7.74 -13.71
CA GLU A 4 36.55 -6.86 -12.54
C GLU A 4 35.23 -7.14 -11.80
N GLN A 5 35.30 -7.64 -10.57
CA GLN A 5 34.12 -7.89 -9.74
C GLN A 5 33.87 -6.69 -8.83
N ALA A 6 32.91 -5.86 -9.24
CA ALA A 6 32.41 -4.73 -8.48
C ALA A 6 31.56 -5.21 -7.28
N MET A 7 32.02 -4.87 -6.07
CA MET A 7 31.30 -5.07 -4.81
C MET A 7 30.08 -4.13 -4.77
N THR A 8 28.87 -4.67 -4.95
CA THR A 8 27.65 -3.87 -4.81
C THR A 8 27.12 -4.02 -3.38
N SER A 9 27.29 -2.98 -2.57
CA SER A 9 26.84 -2.92 -1.18
C SER A 9 25.31 -3.02 -1.12
N THR A 10 24.80 -4.09 -0.53
CA THR A 10 23.36 -4.30 -0.27
C THR A 10 23.02 -3.78 1.12
N THR A 11 22.83 -2.46 1.25
CA THR A 11 22.13 -1.88 2.40
C THR A 11 20.64 -1.95 2.11
N LYS A 12 20.02 -3.11 2.38
CA LYS A 12 18.57 -3.26 2.31
C LYS A 12 17.97 -2.56 3.52
N VAL A 13 17.36 -1.40 3.31
CA VAL A 13 16.65 -0.62 4.32
C VAL A 13 15.56 -1.50 4.96
N ILE A 14 15.81 -1.96 6.19
CA ILE A 14 14.88 -2.77 6.98
C ILE A 14 13.89 -1.81 7.64
N ALA A 15 13.00 -1.21 6.84
CA ALA A 15 11.96 -0.31 7.37
C ALA A 15 10.54 -0.76 6.99
N ARG A 16 10.38 -1.91 6.34
CA ARG A 16 9.06 -2.46 6.00
C ARG A 16 9.00 -3.93 6.37
N ALA A 17 8.45 -4.21 7.55
CA ALA A 17 7.87 -5.53 7.79
C ALA A 17 6.54 -5.54 7.04
N ASP A 18 6.57 -5.93 5.77
CA ASP A 18 5.36 -6.19 5.00
C ASP A 18 4.78 -7.55 5.43
N GLU A 19 3.48 -7.75 5.23
CA GLU A 19 2.71 -8.96 5.61
C GLU A 19 3.35 -10.28 5.14
N HIS A 20 4.10 -10.21 4.03
CA HIS A 20 4.92 -11.31 3.52
C HIS A 20 6.02 -11.78 4.47
N ASP A 21 6.66 -10.90 5.26
CA ASP A 21 7.75 -11.27 6.18
C ASP A 21 7.23 -11.97 7.45
N ILE A 22 5.98 -11.69 7.86
CA ILE A 22 5.27 -12.39 8.93
C ILE A 22 4.93 -13.82 8.46
N LYS A 23 4.39 -13.94 7.24
CA LYS A 23 4.08 -15.24 6.60
C LYS A 23 5.34 -16.07 6.30
N LEU A 24 6.49 -15.43 6.06
CA LEU A 24 7.78 -16.07 5.82
C LEU A 24 8.46 -16.59 7.10
N HIS A 25 7.81 -16.52 8.28
CA HIS A 25 8.37 -16.96 9.57
C HIS A 25 9.74 -16.33 9.90
N LYS A 26 9.95 -15.05 9.54
CA LYS A 26 11.11 -14.31 10.05
C LYS A 26 10.92 -13.81 11.49
N ALA A 27 9.69 -13.81 11.98
CA ALA A 27 9.41 -13.57 13.38
C ALA A 27 9.82 -14.81 14.20
N SER A 28 10.60 -14.60 15.27
CA SER A 28 10.86 -15.65 16.25
C SER A 28 9.54 -16.25 16.73
N ASP A 29 9.48 -17.56 16.88
CA ASP A 29 8.31 -18.25 17.40
C ASP A 29 7.96 -17.67 18.79
N ARG A 30 6.70 -17.25 18.96
CA ARG A 30 6.18 -16.58 20.16
C ARG A 30 4.94 -17.32 20.61
N VAL A 31 4.99 -17.85 21.83
CA VAL A 31 3.87 -18.58 22.43
C VAL A 31 2.67 -17.64 22.59
N ASN A 32 1.53 -18.04 22.02
CA ASN A 32 0.24 -17.38 22.16
C ASN A 32 -0.65 -18.19 23.12
N PHE A 33 -1.29 -17.52 24.07
CA PHE A 33 -2.19 -18.13 25.07
C PHE A 33 -3.68 -17.86 24.80
N GLY A 34 -4.02 -17.27 23.65
CA GLY A 34 -5.39 -17.03 23.24
C GLY A 34 -6.18 -18.34 23.12
N SER A 35 -7.31 -18.44 23.82
CA SER A 35 -8.19 -19.62 23.74
C SER A 35 -9.09 -19.65 22.51
N ILE A 36 -9.22 -18.51 21.81
CA ILE A 36 -10.00 -18.36 20.59
C ILE A 36 -9.11 -17.78 19.48
N CYS A 37 -9.37 -18.20 18.23
CA CYS A 37 -8.66 -17.69 17.07
C CYS A 37 -9.25 -16.35 16.62
N GLU A 38 -8.39 -15.43 16.16
CA GLU A 38 -8.80 -14.15 15.60
C GLU A 38 -9.48 -14.38 14.24
N PRO A 39 -10.73 -13.88 14.04
CA PRO A 39 -11.48 -14.16 12.81
C PRO A 39 -11.05 -13.31 11.61
N ILE A 40 -10.33 -12.22 11.85
CA ILE A 40 -9.88 -11.26 10.84
C ILE A 40 -8.44 -10.87 11.16
N ASP A 41 -7.59 -10.84 10.15
CA ASP A 41 -6.20 -10.45 10.28
C ASP A 41 -6.03 -8.95 10.59
N VAL A 42 -4.84 -8.59 11.08
CA VAL A 42 -4.49 -7.19 11.33
C VAL A 42 -4.54 -6.40 10.02
N PRO A 43 -5.33 -5.31 9.95
CA PRO A 43 -5.45 -4.53 8.72
C PRO A 43 -4.15 -3.79 8.40
N TYR A 44 -4.03 -3.33 7.16
CA TYR A 44 -2.89 -2.52 6.76
C TYR A 44 -2.85 -1.20 7.52
N LEU A 45 -1.95 -1.10 8.50
CA LEU A 45 -1.90 0.02 9.46
C LEU A 45 -1.62 1.37 8.80
N LEU A 46 -0.92 1.37 7.66
CA LEU A 46 -0.63 2.58 6.88
C LEU A 46 -1.60 2.76 5.70
N GLY A 47 -2.65 1.93 5.61
CA GLY A 47 -3.60 1.95 4.51
C GLY A 47 -4.30 3.29 4.39
N VAL A 48 -4.85 3.80 5.50
CA VAL A 48 -5.57 5.08 5.50
C VAL A 48 -4.68 6.23 5.00
N GLN A 49 -3.42 6.28 5.41
CA GLN A 49 -2.51 7.36 5.04
C GLN A 49 -2.06 7.27 3.58
N THR A 50 -1.65 6.06 3.16
CA THR A 50 -1.18 5.83 1.79
C THR A 50 -2.31 5.99 0.79
N ASP A 51 -3.49 5.45 1.10
CA ASP A 51 -4.65 5.51 0.22
C ASP A 51 -5.20 6.93 0.08
N SER A 52 -5.21 7.73 1.16
CA SER A 52 -5.63 9.13 1.09
C SER A 52 -4.71 9.97 0.21
N PHE A 53 -3.39 9.75 0.32
CA PHE A 53 -2.44 10.46 -0.52
C PHE A 53 -2.48 9.97 -1.98
N ASP A 54 -2.61 8.66 -2.19
CA ASP A 54 -2.77 8.04 -3.51
C ASP A 54 -3.99 8.62 -4.26
N TRP A 55 -5.12 8.82 -3.55
CA TRP A 55 -6.30 9.51 -4.07
C TRP A 55 -6.00 10.97 -4.42
N LEU A 56 -5.37 11.72 -3.52
CA LEU A 56 -5.09 13.14 -3.71
C LEU A 56 -4.25 13.41 -4.97
N ILE A 57 -3.20 12.61 -5.19
CA ILE A 57 -2.29 12.80 -6.34
C ILE A 57 -2.79 12.13 -7.62
N GLY A 58 -3.83 11.30 -7.54
CA GLY A 58 -4.30 10.49 -8.66
C GLY A 58 -3.31 9.40 -9.08
N SER A 59 -2.75 8.65 -8.13
CA SER A 59 -1.73 7.63 -8.41
C SER A 59 -2.28 6.44 -9.20
N GLU A 60 -1.42 5.71 -9.92
CA GLU A 60 -1.83 4.53 -10.71
C GLU A 60 -2.47 3.43 -9.85
N ARG A 61 -2.06 3.33 -8.58
CA ARG A 61 -2.65 2.39 -7.62
C ARG A 61 -4.09 2.77 -7.28
N TRP A 62 -4.39 4.06 -7.11
CA TRP A 62 -5.74 4.55 -6.91
C TRP A 62 -6.59 4.38 -8.19
N LYS A 63 -6.07 4.73 -9.38
CA LYS A 63 -6.79 4.56 -10.65
C LYS A 63 -7.21 3.11 -10.89
N LYS A 64 -6.34 2.15 -10.58
CA LYS A 64 -6.67 0.73 -10.69
C LYS A 64 -7.83 0.34 -9.75
N ARG A 65 -7.84 0.87 -8.53
CA ARG A 65 -8.95 0.64 -7.58
C ARG A 65 -10.25 1.27 -8.07
N VAL A 66 -10.21 2.45 -8.67
CA VAL A 66 -11.39 3.08 -9.29
C VAL A 66 -11.92 2.22 -10.44
N ALA A 67 -11.05 1.69 -11.29
CA ALA A 67 -11.46 0.80 -12.38
C ALA A 67 -12.05 -0.52 -11.87
N GLU A 68 -11.51 -1.08 -10.78
CA GLU A 68 -12.07 -2.25 -10.10
C GLU A 68 -13.45 -1.94 -9.48
N ASP A 69 -13.62 -0.75 -8.89
CA ASP A 69 -14.90 -0.29 -8.33
C ASP A 69 -15.95 -0.06 -9.44
N GLU A 70 -15.56 0.53 -10.57
CA GLU A 70 -16.42 0.67 -11.75
C GLU A 70 -16.85 -0.68 -12.32
N ALA A 71 -15.94 -1.65 -12.37
CA ALA A 71 -16.24 -3.00 -12.84
C ALA A 71 -17.17 -3.76 -11.88
N ASN A 72 -17.03 -3.55 -10.58
CA ASN A 72 -17.85 -4.19 -9.55
C ASN A 72 -19.17 -3.43 -9.28
N GLY A 73 -19.35 -2.23 -9.85
CA GLY A 73 -20.47 -1.35 -9.55
C GLY A 73 -20.49 -0.87 -8.10
N THR A 74 -19.34 -0.91 -7.42
CA THR A 74 -19.17 -0.43 -6.04
C THR A 74 -18.62 0.98 -6.05
N HIS A 75 -19.05 1.81 -5.09
CA HIS A 75 -18.61 3.20 -4.96
C HIS A 75 -17.82 3.36 -3.65
N THR A 76 -16.80 2.54 -3.47
CA THR A 76 -15.99 2.49 -2.25
C THR A 76 -14.88 3.53 -2.28
N VAL A 77 -14.44 3.92 -3.48
CA VAL A 77 -13.35 4.86 -3.74
C VAL A 77 -13.88 6.07 -4.53
N PRO A 78 -13.42 7.30 -4.23
CA PRO A 78 -13.80 8.46 -5.04
C PRO A 78 -13.27 8.32 -6.46
N HIS A 79 -14.12 8.61 -7.46
CA HIS A 79 -13.77 8.50 -8.88
C HIS A 79 -13.04 9.74 -9.44
N VAL A 80 -13.03 10.84 -8.68
CA VAL A 80 -12.31 12.08 -9.03
C VAL A 80 -11.12 12.23 -8.08
N SER A 81 -9.96 12.61 -8.62
CA SER A 81 -8.76 12.88 -7.83
C SER A 81 -8.91 14.20 -7.08
N GLY A 82 -8.40 14.27 -5.84
CA GLY A 82 -8.51 15.47 -5.02
C GLY A 82 -7.83 16.71 -5.64
N LEU A 83 -6.72 16.55 -6.37
CA LEU A 83 -6.12 17.68 -7.08
C LEU A 83 -6.95 18.13 -8.29
N ASP A 84 -7.59 17.20 -8.98
CA ASP A 84 -8.44 17.51 -10.13
C ASP A 84 -9.69 18.28 -9.69
N GLU A 85 -10.28 17.89 -8.55
CA GLU A 85 -11.37 18.60 -7.89
C GLU A 85 -11.00 20.07 -7.57
N VAL A 86 -9.83 20.29 -6.95
CA VAL A 86 -9.35 21.63 -6.63
C VAL A 86 -9.15 22.48 -7.89
N PHE A 87 -8.59 21.92 -8.97
CA PHE A 87 -8.40 22.66 -10.22
C PHE A 87 -9.72 23.06 -10.90
N GLN A 88 -10.76 22.24 -10.78
CA GLN A 88 -12.10 22.57 -11.27
C GLN A 88 -12.77 23.66 -10.44
N GLU A 89 -12.57 23.68 -9.12
CA GLU A 89 -13.16 24.69 -8.22
C GLU A 89 -12.56 26.09 -8.42
N ILE A 90 -11.26 26.19 -8.68
CA ILE A 90 -10.58 27.49 -8.84
C ILE A 90 -10.72 28.09 -10.25
N SER A 91 -11.48 27.47 -11.16
CA SER A 91 -11.56 27.88 -12.57
C SER A 91 -12.95 28.41 -12.95
N PRO A 92 -13.07 29.55 -13.68
CA PRO A 92 -12.03 30.46 -14.14
C PRO A 92 -11.80 31.66 -13.20
N ILE A 93 -10.53 32.08 -13.15
CA ILE A 93 -10.10 33.43 -12.73
C ILE A 93 -10.42 34.43 -13.84
#